data_AF-A0A447QJN7-F1
#
_entry.id   AF-A0A447QJN7-F1
#
_cell.length_a   1.000
_cell.length_b   1.000
_cell.length_c   1.000
_cell.angle_alpha   90.00
_cell.angle_beta   90.00
_cell.angle_gamma   90.00
#
_symmetry.space_group_name_H-M   'P 1'
#
loop_
_entity.id
_entity.type
_entity.pdbx_description
1 polymer ?
#
loop_
_entity_poly.entity_id
_entity_poly.type
_entity_poly.pdbx_seq_one_letter_code
_entity_poly.pdbx_strand_id
1 'polypeptide(L)'
;MRNSGAITVVEGIGDNGCEYMTGGIVCVLGKTGINFGAGMTGGFAYVLDEDGEFRKRVNPELVEVLEVDQLAIHEEHLRGLITEHVQATGSSRAEEMLANWPTWVAKFALVKPKSSDVKALLGHRSRSAAELRVQAQ
;
A
#
# COMPACT_ATOMS: atom_id res chain seq x y z
N MET A 1 -13.93 0.17 -1.81
CA MET A 1 -14.68 1.11 -2.66
C MET A 1 -14.47 2.54 -2.14
N ARG A 2 -14.13 3.48 -3.04
CA ARG A 2 -13.96 4.94 -2.88
C ARG A 2 -13.19 5.44 -1.65
N ASN A 3 -11.93 5.02 -1.50
CA ASN A 3 -10.99 5.74 -0.63
C ASN A 3 -10.59 7.06 -1.30
N SER A 4 -10.70 8.19 -0.61
CA SER A 4 -10.36 9.52 -1.11
C SER A 4 -9.29 10.23 -0.27
N GLY A 5 -8.65 9.55 0.70
CA GLY A 5 -7.63 10.17 1.54
C GLY A 5 -7.23 9.40 2.80
N ALA A 6 -7.87 8.27 3.11
CA ALA A 6 -7.51 7.47 4.26
C ALA A 6 -6.24 6.65 4.01
N ILE A 7 -5.49 6.42 5.09
CA ILE A 7 -4.40 5.45 5.16
C ILE A 7 -4.95 4.21 5.86
N THR A 8 -4.76 3.03 5.29
CA THR A 8 -5.22 1.77 5.88
C THR A 8 -4.24 0.63 5.63
N VAL A 9 -4.13 -0.27 6.59
CA VAL A 9 -3.39 -1.52 6.49
C VAL A 9 -4.36 -2.65 6.80
N VAL A 10 -4.44 -3.65 5.92
CA VAL A 10 -5.32 -4.82 6.04
C VAL A 10 -4.57 -6.08 5.68
N GLU A 11 -4.99 -7.23 6.20
CA GLU A 11 -4.31 -8.53 5.96
C GLU A 11 -4.95 -9.35 4.84
N GLY A 12 -5.87 -8.73 4.10
CA GLY A 12 -6.51 -9.32 2.94
C GLY A 12 -7.69 -8.47 2.48
N ILE A 13 -8.08 -8.65 1.23
CA ILE A 13 -9.23 -7.99 0.64
C ILE A 13 -9.86 -8.89 -0.42
N GLY A 14 -11.18 -8.81 -0.57
CA GLY A 14 -11.91 -9.50 -1.63
C GLY A 14 -11.80 -8.80 -2.98
N ASP A 15 -12.77 -9.05 -3.84
CA ASP A 15 -12.84 -8.47 -5.19
C ASP A 15 -13.05 -6.96 -5.15
N ASN A 16 -12.65 -6.27 -6.23
CA ASN A 16 -12.80 -4.83 -6.41
C ASN A 16 -12.07 -4.01 -5.32
N GLY A 17 -10.93 -4.53 -4.85
CA GLY A 17 -10.04 -3.79 -3.95
C GLY A 17 -9.61 -2.46 -4.58
N CYS A 18 -9.61 -1.38 -3.79
CA CYS A 18 -9.30 -0.02 -4.25
C CYS A 18 -10.16 0.51 -5.41
N GLU A 19 -11.34 -0.07 -5.66
CA GLU A 19 -12.23 0.42 -6.72
C GLU A 19 -12.67 1.87 -6.46
N TYR A 20 -12.63 2.69 -7.51
CA TYR A 20 -12.92 4.14 -7.49
C TYR A 20 -12.09 4.93 -6.47
N MET A 21 -10.90 4.45 -6.10
CA MET A 21 -10.00 5.18 -5.22
C MET A 21 -9.48 6.44 -5.90
N THR A 22 -9.60 7.58 -5.22
CA THR A 22 -9.21 8.91 -5.71
C THR A 22 -8.11 9.55 -4.86
N GLY A 23 -7.69 8.91 -3.77
CA GLY A 23 -6.68 9.42 -2.84
C GLY A 23 -6.45 8.48 -1.66
N GLY A 24 -5.41 8.74 -0.88
CA GLY A 24 -5.03 7.93 0.28
C GLY A 24 -4.05 6.81 -0.06
N ILE A 25 -3.83 5.94 0.92
CA ILE A 25 -2.84 4.85 0.86
C ILE A 25 -3.49 3.58 1.41
N VAL A 26 -3.38 2.48 0.66
CA VAL A 26 -3.87 1.17 1.09
C VAL A 26 -2.71 0.19 1.11
N CYS A 27 -2.48 -0.49 2.22
CA CYS A 27 -1.50 -1.57 2.33
C CYS A 27 -2.23 -2.90 2.57
N VAL A 28 -2.02 -3.87 1.69
CA VAL A 28 -2.64 -5.20 1.77
C VAL A 28 -1.55 -6.24 2.03
N LEU A 29 -1.52 -6.77 3.25
CA LEU A 29 -0.53 -7.74 3.72
C LEU A 29 -0.93 -9.19 3.42
N GLY A 30 -1.86 -9.43 2.50
CA GLY A 30 -2.35 -10.78 2.20
C GLY A 30 -3.15 -10.86 0.93
N LYS A 31 -4.00 -11.88 0.80
CA LYS A 31 -4.69 -12.21 -0.45
C LYS A 31 -5.58 -11.07 -0.93
N THR A 32 -5.60 -10.89 -2.25
CA THR A 32 -6.48 -9.98 -2.97
C THR A 32 -7.46 -10.76 -3.86
N GLY A 33 -8.66 -10.23 -4.03
CA GLY A 33 -9.61 -10.68 -5.06
C GLY A 33 -9.32 -10.08 -6.43
N ILE A 34 -10.22 -10.32 -7.39
CA ILE A 34 -10.08 -9.87 -8.79
C ILE A 34 -10.48 -8.40 -8.97
N ASN A 35 -10.17 -7.84 -10.15
CA ASN A 35 -10.55 -6.51 -10.58
C ASN A 35 -10.02 -5.39 -9.65
N PHE A 36 -8.83 -5.59 -9.07
CA PHE A 36 -8.20 -4.63 -8.18
C PHE A 36 -7.87 -3.33 -8.93
N GLY A 37 -8.18 -2.18 -8.34
CA GLY A 37 -7.87 -0.87 -8.89
C GLY A 37 -8.79 -0.41 -10.03
N ALA A 38 -9.92 -1.08 -10.26
CA ALA A 38 -10.90 -0.62 -11.25
C ALA A 38 -11.39 0.80 -10.94
N GLY A 39 -11.33 1.70 -11.93
CA GLY A 39 -11.71 3.10 -11.73
C GLY A 39 -10.80 3.90 -10.77
N MET A 40 -9.64 3.37 -10.38
CA MET A 40 -8.71 4.05 -9.48
C MET A 40 -7.98 5.19 -10.22
N THR A 41 -8.21 6.42 -9.77
CA THR A 41 -7.71 7.65 -10.40
C THR A 41 -6.77 8.46 -9.49
N GLY A 42 -6.64 8.10 -8.22
CA GLY A 42 -5.74 8.78 -7.28
C GLY A 42 -5.31 7.91 -6.11
N GLY A 43 -4.30 8.38 -5.37
CA GLY A 43 -3.63 7.62 -4.32
C GLY A 43 -2.79 6.45 -4.87
N PHE A 44 -2.38 5.55 -4.00
CA PHE A 44 -1.66 4.33 -4.36
C PHE A 44 -1.88 3.22 -3.34
N ALA A 45 -1.55 1.99 -3.72
CA ALA A 45 -1.63 0.83 -2.84
C ALA A 45 -0.35 0.00 -2.85
N TYR A 46 0.04 -0.53 -1.69
CA TYR A 46 1.00 -1.63 -1.58
C TYR A 46 0.24 -2.93 -1.44
N VAL A 47 0.62 -3.93 -2.21
CA VAL A 47 -0.04 -5.23 -2.20
C VAL A 47 1.00 -6.33 -2.16
N LEU A 48 0.89 -7.21 -1.17
CA LEU A 48 1.69 -8.42 -1.12
C LEU A 48 1.21 -9.43 -2.17
N ASP A 49 2.13 -9.85 -3.03
CA ASP A 49 1.93 -10.88 -4.05
C ASP A 49 2.67 -12.17 -3.66
N GLU A 50 2.09 -12.96 -2.76
CA GLU A 50 2.73 -14.21 -2.29
C GLU A 50 2.75 -15.32 -3.33
N ASP A 51 1.75 -15.36 -4.21
CA ASP A 51 1.53 -16.41 -5.19
C ASP A 51 2.07 -16.06 -6.59
N GLY A 52 2.51 -14.81 -6.80
CA GLY A 52 3.01 -14.31 -8.09
C GLY A 52 1.90 -14.06 -9.12
N GLU A 53 0.64 -14.08 -8.67
CA GLU A 53 -0.54 -14.02 -9.53
C GLU A 53 -1.30 -12.69 -9.39
N PHE A 54 -0.84 -11.77 -8.52
CA PHE A 54 -1.53 -10.49 -8.29
C PHE A 54 -1.73 -9.68 -9.58
N ARG A 55 -0.73 -9.65 -10.48
CA ARG A 55 -0.84 -8.94 -11.76
C ARG A 55 -2.04 -9.40 -12.61
N LYS A 56 -2.48 -10.66 -12.50
CA LYS A 56 -3.67 -11.17 -13.22
C LYS A 56 -4.99 -10.73 -12.59
N ARG A 57 -4.96 -10.29 -11.33
CA ARG A 57 -6.11 -9.78 -10.57
C ARG A 57 -6.31 -8.28 -10.72
N VAL A 58 -5.34 -7.56 -11.27
CA VAL A 58 -5.41 -6.10 -11.45
C VAL A 58 -6.25 -5.74 -12.67
N ASN A 59 -7.11 -4.73 -12.54
CA ASN A 59 -7.75 -4.09 -13.69
C ASN A 59 -6.74 -3.16 -14.38
N PRO A 60 -6.29 -3.44 -15.61
CA PRO A 60 -5.18 -2.72 -16.22
C PRO A 60 -5.61 -1.42 -16.92
N GLU A 61 -6.88 -1.00 -16.85
CA GLU A 61 -7.38 0.14 -17.62
C GLU A 61 -6.67 1.44 -17.21
N LEU A 62 -6.73 1.79 -15.92
CA LEU A 62 -6.26 3.07 -15.39
C LEU A 62 -5.04 2.97 -14.49
N VAL A 63 -4.70 1.78 -14.00
CA VAL A 63 -3.57 1.57 -13.08
C VAL A 63 -2.43 0.81 -13.72
N GLU A 64 -1.26 0.95 -13.13
CA GLU A 64 -0.07 0.14 -13.41
C GLU A 64 0.51 -0.41 -12.12
N VAL A 65 1.35 -1.44 -12.27
CA VAL A 65 1.95 -2.20 -11.16
C VAL A 65 3.47 -2.14 -11.26
N LEU A 66 4.10 -1.60 -10.23
CA LEU A 66 5.55 -1.48 -10.08
C LEU A 66 6.05 -2.40 -8.95
N GLU A 67 7.32 -2.79 -8.99
CA GLU A 67 7.96 -3.53 -7.89
C GLU A 67 8.44 -2.54 -6.81
N VAL A 68 8.16 -2.82 -5.53
CA VAL A 68 8.49 -1.91 -4.42
C VAL A 68 9.98 -1.91 -4.08
N ASP A 69 10.66 -3.05 -4.22
CA ASP A 69 12.09 -3.21 -3.92
C ASP A 69 13.01 -2.39 -4.83
N GLN A 70 12.48 -1.87 -5.95
CA GLN A 70 13.17 -0.93 -6.85
C GLN A 70 12.93 0.54 -6.47
N LEU A 71 12.15 0.81 -5.42
CA LEU A 71 11.68 2.12 -5.01
C LEU A 71 12.03 2.38 -3.53
N ALA A 72 13.30 2.71 -3.25
CA ALA A 72 13.83 2.84 -1.89
C ALA A 72 12.97 3.71 -0.93
N ILE A 73 12.43 4.84 -1.38
CA ILE A 73 11.58 5.70 -0.55
C ILE A 73 10.24 5.01 -0.21
N HIS A 74 9.69 4.26 -1.16
CA HIS A 74 8.45 3.52 -0.98
C HIS A 74 8.64 2.26 -0.15
N GLU A 75 9.78 1.59 -0.27
CA GLU A 75 10.17 0.48 0.62
C GLU A 75 10.19 0.95 2.08
N GLU A 76 10.88 2.06 2.38
CA GLU A 76 10.95 2.59 3.74
C GLU A 76 9.58 3.02 4.25
N HIS A 77 8.78 3.68 3.41
CA HIS A 77 7.42 4.07 3.77
C HIS A 77 6.51 2.85 4.06
N LEU A 78 6.60 1.78 3.25
CA LEU A 78 5.88 0.53 3.49
C LEU A 78 6.29 -0.09 4.82
N ARG A 79 7.60 -0.14 5.12
CA ARG A 79 8.12 -0.65 6.39
C ARG A 79 7.56 0.13 7.58
N GLY A 80 7.45 1.45 7.46
CA GLY A 80 6.79 2.31 8.43
C GLY A 80 5.33 1.93 8.68
N LEU A 81 4.54 1.79 7.61
CA LEU A 81 3.12 1.39 7.71
C LEU A 81 2.94 0.03 8.39
N ILE A 82 3.79 -0.95 8.07
CA ILE A 82 3.73 -2.29 8.66
C ILE A 82 4.12 -2.22 10.15
N THR A 83 5.11 -1.40 10.50
CA THR A 83 5.49 -1.16 11.90
C THR A 83 4.35 -0.55 12.71
N GLU A 84 3.69 0.48 12.18
CA GLU A 84 2.52 1.08 12.82
C GLU A 84 1.38 0.06 12.97
N HIS A 85 1.15 -0.78 11.97
CA HIS A 85 0.15 -1.86 12.04
C HIS A 85 0.47 -2.87 13.15
N VAL A 86 1.73 -3.29 13.30
CA VAL A 86 2.16 -4.16 14.42
C VAL A 86 1.88 -3.47 15.75
N GLN A 87 2.27 -2.21 15.92
CA GLN A 87 2.05 -1.48 17.17
C GLN A 87 0.57 -1.34 17.52
N ALA A 88 -0.28 -1.14 16.52
CA ALA A 88 -1.72 -0.95 16.72
C ALA A 88 -2.49 -2.27 16.93
N THR A 89 -2.00 -3.39 16.39
CA THR A 89 -2.80 -4.64 16.30
C THR A 89 -2.14 -5.87 16.93
N GLY A 90 -0.82 -5.85 17.15
CA GLY A 90 -0.06 -7.04 17.55
C GLY A 90 -0.02 -8.13 16.46
N SER A 91 -0.12 -7.75 15.19
CA SER A 91 -0.14 -8.70 14.07
C SER A 91 1.15 -9.51 13.97
N SER A 92 1.07 -10.81 14.28
CA SER A 92 2.20 -11.75 14.15
C SER A 92 2.68 -11.89 12.71
N ARG A 93 1.78 -11.76 11.74
CA ARG A 93 2.10 -11.79 10.31
C ARG A 93 2.94 -10.58 9.91
N ALA A 94 2.55 -9.39 10.36
CA ALA A 94 3.33 -8.17 10.10
C ALA A 94 4.67 -8.19 10.85
N GLU A 95 4.73 -8.77 12.06
CA GLU A 95 5.99 -9.00 12.78
C GLU A 95 6.94 -9.92 12.00
N GLU A 96 6.43 -11.04 11.46
CA GLU A 96 7.22 -11.95 10.61
C GLU A 96 7.77 -11.24 9.37
N MET A 97 6.96 -10.37 8.77
CA MET A 97 7.37 -9.57 7.61
C MET A 97 8.54 -8.64 7.95
N LEU A 98 8.46 -7.94 9.08
CA LEU A 98 9.52 -7.04 9.54
C LEU A 98 10.79 -7.80 9.94
N ALA A 99 10.65 -9.00 10.52
CA ALA A 99 11.78 -9.83 10.90
C ALA A 99 12.57 -10.36 9.68
N ASN A 100 11.88 -10.63 8.57
CA ASN A 100 12.47 -11.18 7.34
C ASN A 100 12.35 -10.20 6.16
N TRP A 101 12.56 -8.91 6.43
CA TRP A 101 12.22 -7.82 5.51
C TRP A 101 12.72 -7.98 4.06
N PRO A 102 13.99 -8.32 3.78
CA PRO A 102 14.49 -8.42 2.41
C PRO A 102 13.74 -9.45 1.55
N THR A 103 13.22 -10.51 2.18
CA THR A 103 12.44 -11.54 1.49
C THR A 103 11.02 -11.07 1.19
N TRP A 104 10.43 -10.29 2.10
CA TRP A 104 9.05 -9.86 1.98
C TRP A 104 8.89 -8.66 1.07
N VAL A 105 9.77 -7.66 1.16
CA VAL A 105 9.70 -6.46 0.31
C VAL A 105 9.74 -6.77 -1.18
N ALA A 106 10.54 -7.77 -1.58
CA ALA A 106 10.65 -8.24 -2.96
C ALA A 106 9.35 -8.85 -3.53
N LYS A 107 8.36 -9.11 -2.68
CA LYS A 107 7.03 -9.61 -3.05
C LYS A 107 5.95 -8.54 -3.03
N PHE A 108 6.29 -7.31 -2.68
CA PHE A 108 5.32 -6.21 -2.67
C PHE A 108 5.27 -5.51 -4.03
N ALA A 109 4.05 -5.39 -4.51
CA ALA A 109 3.69 -4.57 -5.66
C ALA A 109 3.19 -3.19 -5.19
N LEU A 110 3.54 -2.15 -5.95
CA LEU A 110 2.94 -0.82 -5.85
C LEU A 110 1.95 -0.64 -7.01
N VAL A 111 0.68 -0.40 -6.68
CA VAL A 111 -0.37 -0.06 -7.64
C VAL A 111 -0.64 1.43 -7.58
N LYS A 112 -0.57 2.10 -8.73
CA LYS A 112 -0.89 3.52 -8.88
C LYS A 112 -1.66 3.80 -10.16
N PRO A 113 -2.40 4.92 -10.26
CA PRO A 113 -2.89 5.41 -11.53
C PRO A 113 -1.74 5.65 -12.51
N LYS A 114 -1.94 5.32 -13.78
CA LYS A 114 -1.00 5.59 -14.88
C LYS A 114 -0.71 7.09 -15.03
N SER A 115 -1.66 7.94 -14.66
CA SER A 115 -1.55 9.40 -14.71
C SER A 115 -0.69 10.00 -13.59
N SER A 116 -0.34 9.25 -12.55
CA SER A 116 0.41 9.75 -11.39
C SER A 116 1.90 9.47 -11.52
N ASP A 117 2.79 10.41 -11.19
CA ASP A 117 4.23 10.12 -11.09
C ASP A 117 4.52 9.38 -9.77
N VAL A 118 5.18 8.23 -9.84
CA VAL A 118 5.60 7.45 -8.66
C VAL A 118 6.42 8.30 -7.69
N LYS A 119 7.30 9.19 -8.20
CA LYS A 119 8.15 10.06 -7.38
C LYS A 119 7.36 11.11 -6.60
N ALA A 120 6.14 11.42 -7.07
CA ALA A 120 5.27 12.41 -6.45
C ALA A 120 4.24 11.79 -5.49
N LEU A 121 4.08 10.46 -5.46
CA LEU A 121 3.06 9.78 -4.65
C LEU A 121 3.17 10.05 -3.15
N LEU A 122 4.40 10.23 -2.66
CA LEU A 122 4.69 10.54 -1.25
C LEU A 122 4.93 12.04 -0.99
N GLY A 123 4.66 12.92 -1.98
CA GLY A 123 5.00 14.34 -1.97
C GLY A 123 4.60 15.11 -0.69
N HIS A 124 5.49 16.02 -0.26
CA HIS A 124 5.51 16.80 1.00
C HIS A 124 4.39 16.49 2.01
N ARG A 125 4.66 15.51 2.89
CA ARG A 125 3.97 15.20 4.16
C ARG A 125 2.87 16.20 4.52
N SER A 126 1.61 15.80 4.37
CA SER A 126 0.66 16.10 5.45
C SER A 126 1.23 15.39 6.68
N ARG A 127 1.77 16.18 7.63
CA ARG A 127 2.39 15.71 8.87
C ARG A 127 1.56 14.57 9.45
N SER A 128 2.21 13.45 9.75
CA SER A 128 1.56 12.33 10.41
C SER A 128 0.96 12.81 11.74
N ALA A 129 -0.17 12.24 12.15
CA ALA A 129 -0.83 12.61 13.41
C ALA A 129 0.08 12.43 14.63
N ALA A 130 1.11 11.57 14.52
CA ALA A 130 2.16 11.41 15.51
C ALA A 130 3.07 12.65 15.63
N GLU A 131 3.45 13.30 14.52
CA GLU A 131 4.28 14.52 14.54
C GLU A 131 3.53 15.74 15.10
N LEU A 132 2.21 15.80 14.92
CA LEU A 132 1.36 16.86 15.49
C LEU A 132 1.25 16.81 17.02
N ARG A 133 1.46 15.64 17.63
CA ARG A 133 1.41 15.48 19.10
C ARG A 133 2.68 15.94 19.79
N VAL A 134 3.82 15.91 19.11
CA VAL A 134 5.14 16.28 19.69
C VAL A 134 5.32 17.80 19.82
N GLN A 135 4.57 18.61 19.07
CA GLN A 135 4.62 20.09 19.19
C GLN A 135 3.61 20.69 20.18
N ALA A 136 2.76 19.87 20.80
CA ALA A 136 1.75 20.32 21.77
C ALA A 136 2.18 20.11 23.24
N GLN A 137 3.47 19.86 23.49
CA GLN A 137 4.08 19.74 24.82
C GLN A 137 5.16 20.78 25.04
#